data_AF-A0A535F1M3-F1
#
_entry.id   AF-A0A535F1M3-F1
#
_cell.length_a   1.000
_cell.length_b   1.000
_cell.length_c   1.000
_cell.angle_alpha   90.00
_cell.angle_beta   90.00
_cell.angle_gamma   90.00
#
_symmetry.space_group_name_H-M   'P 1'
#
loop_
_entity.id
_entity.type
_entity.pdbx_description
1 polymer ?
#
loop_
_entity_poly.entity_id
_entity_poly.type
_entity_poly.pdbx_seq_one_letter_code
_entity_poly.pdbx_strand_id
1 'polypeptide(L)'
;MPQPRFTFLNPGARRIAIVGFGTLPVIDKTRVTANLIRQSGKGADIEYVESREHQLGLQDYSALLYGDDTPRVLLYDEGAGVSGQKRIDQRKVLDRLYRDINAGIVGTIVVGREDRLFRNKHMDQVGPFTKLCEEKRVKIIVPSTESGKTRVYDFTRYQDLLAFQEKMKEAYGYIEGHVKYMQQCQHEKADKGGYDGRTLPPGFAVKGRKQDQIIVVYEPWAEVMRKLALRARALDWDMGKLNREVAQQAYLFREIPDEAREKYIIKTTLRLIPEVGYKPRNSQTIKQWLTNVMYIGWWKPDLDKPDTIPGHHDAILDYALFAEGYARLTGYTLDGVPVDSPKGVTRIRKTRDTPPDALFHGRLLATPPSQDRTTYTSVDEDRAKLYYRGYSAQEHGMLIDKLFSVPVAPFDAIVIERLKALVAVDKRVRDRVKTTLEQVYDQQSTDFVSVNDQLEGIKKQLGENAKKRMKTSVDDPLYAMLEEELNDLQQRQKLNSTVY
;
A
#
# COMPACT_ATOMS: atom_id res chain seq x y z
N MET A 1 -34.80 -47.77 -12.14
CA MET A 1 -33.79 -46.98 -12.89
C MET A 1 -32.74 -46.51 -11.89
N PRO A 2 -31.46 -46.87 -12.05
CA PRO A 2 -30.44 -46.51 -11.08
C PRO A 2 -29.88 -45.11 -11.37
N GLN A 3 -29.71 -44.32 -10.31
CA GLN A 3 -29.03 -43.02 -10.34
C GLN A 3 -27.51 -43.21 -10.50
N PRO A 4 -26.79 -42.26 -11.13
CA PRO A 4 -25.34 -42.33 -11.19
C PRO A 4 -24.75 -41.95 -9.82
N ARG A 5 -24.02 -42.90 -9.22
CA ARG A 5 -23.05 -42.64 -8.15
C ARG A 5 -21.76 -42.11 -8.79
N PHE A 6 -21.35 -40.91 -8.42
CA PHE A 6 -19.97 -40.47 -8.62
C PHE A 6 -19.26 -40.43 -7.27
N THR A 7 -18.18 -41.20 -7.18
CA THR A 7 -17.23 -41.21 -6.07
C THR A 7 -15.90 -40.73 -6.61
N PHE A 8 -15.38 -39.56 -6.21
CA PHE A 8 -13.94 -39.26 -6.26
C PHE A 8 -13.49 -38.25 -5.18
N LEU A 9 -12.45 -38.70 -4.46
CA LEU A 9 -11.34 -38.13 -3.68
C LEU A 9 -11.23 -36.61 -3.39
N ASN A 10 -11.35 -36.22 -2.10
CA ASN A 10 -10.34 -35.46 -1.32
C ASN A 10 -10.83 -35.32 0.17
N PRO A 11 -10.12 -35.79 1.22
CA PRO A 11 -10.68 -35.86 2.59
C PRO A 11 -10.57 -34.58 3.45
N GLY A 12 -9.95 -33.51 2.95
CA GLY A 12 -9.59 -32.33 3.78
C GLY A 12 -10.43 -31.06 3.58
N ALA A 13 -11.30 -30.98 2.58
CA ALA A 13 -12.06 -29.76 2.30
C ALA A 13 -13.40 -29.80 3.08
N ARG A 14 -13.64 -28.83 3.97
CA ARG A 14 -15.00 -28.49 4.39
C ARG A 14 -15.74 -27.99 3.15
N ARG A 15 -16.41 -28.92 2.45
CA ARG A 15 -17.33 -28.60 1.37
C ARG A 15 -18.34 -27.59 1.92
N ILE A 16 -18.57 -26.52 1.17
CA ILE A 16 -19.81 -25.75 1.32
C ILE A 16 -20.91 -26.81 1.31
N ALA A 17 -21.65 -26.95 2.40
CA ALA A 17 -22.85 -27.76 2.39
C ALA A 17 -23.74 -27.11 1.32
N ILE A 18 -23.82 -27.75 0.16
CA ILE A 18 -24.70 -27.35 -0.94
C ILE A 18 -26.11 -27.67 -0.45
N VAL A 19 -26.63 -26.80 0.42
CA VAL A 19 -28.00 -26.87 0.92
C VAL A 19 -28.87 -26.44 -0.25
N GLY A 20 -29.70 -27.39 -0.72
CA GLY A 20 -30.61 -27.31 -1.87
C GLY A 20 -30.78 -25.92 -2.48
N PHE A 21 -29.93 -25.59 -3.46
CA PHE A 21 -30.23 -24.47 -4.33
C PHE A 21 -31.56 -24.79 -5.03
N GLY A 22 -32.45 -23.80 -5.10
CA GLY A 22 -33.58 -23.87 -6.04
C GLY A 22 -33.10 -24.05 -7.48
N THR A 23 -33.99 -23.93 -8.45
CA THR A 23 -33.61 -24.00 -9.87
C THR A 23 -32.43 -23.07 -10.16
N LEU A 24 -31.33 -23.65 -10.68
CA LEU A 24 -30.12 -22.89 -10.98
C LEU A 24 -30.42 -21.82 -12.04
N PRO A 25 -29.78 -20.66 -11.96
CA PRO A 25 -30.04 -19.58 -12.90
C PRO A 25 -29.53 -19.92 -14.30
N VAL A 26 -30.29 -19.54 -15.31
CA VAL A 26 -29.92 -19.78 -16.73
C VAL A 26 -28.81 -18.83 -17.16
N ILE A 27 -27.67 -19.41 -17.50
CA ILE A 27 -26.49 -18.70 -18.01
C ILE A 27 -26.32 -18.86 -19.53
N ASP A 28 -25.50 -17.99 -20.11
CA ASP A 28 -25.04 -18.15 -21.49
C ASP A 28 -23.85 -19.12 -21.54
N LYS A 29 -24.12 -20.36 -21.96
CA LYS A 29 -23.09 -21.41 -22.02
C LYS A 29 -22.16 -21.29 -23.24
N THR A 30 -22.49 -20.44 -24.22
CA THR A 30 -21.65 -20.24 -25.41
C THR A 30 -20.41 -19.42 -25.09
N ARG A 31 -20.53 -18.53 -24.12
CA ARG A 31 -19.49 -17.63 -23.62
C ARG A 31 -18.93 -18.11 -22.27
N VAL A 32 -17.83 -17.48 -21.87
CA VAL A 32 -17.15 -17.79 -20.62
C VAL A 32 -17.92 -17.19 -19.43
N THR A 33 -17.94 -17.94 -18.32
CA THR A 33 -18.34 -17.42 -17.00
C THR A 33 -17.11 -16.86 -16.27
N ALA A 34 -17.13 -15.59 -15.94
CA ALA A 34 -16.07 -14.90 -15.23
C ALA A 34 -16.30 -14.92 -13.72
N ASN A 35 -15.33 -15.41 -12.94
CA ASN A 35 -15.30 -15.28 -11.49
C ASN A 35 -14.42 -14.09 -11.09
N LEU A 36 -15.01 -13.06 -10.51
CA LEU A 36 -14.24 -11.93 -9.97
C LEU A 36 -14.05 -12.11 -8.47
N ILE A 37 -12.79 -12.27 -8.06
CA ILE A 37 -12.36 -12.39 -6.67
C ILE A 37 -11.62 -11.11 -6.29
N ARG A 38 -12.01 -10.53 -5.15
CA ARG A 38 -11.37 -9.31 -4.63
C ARG A 38 -11.35 -9.33 -3.11
N GLN A 39 -10.15 -9.31 -2.54
CA GLN A 39 -9.99 -9.16 -1.10
C GLN A 39 -9.86 -7.69 -0.69
N SER A 40 -10.62 -7.31 0.33
CA SER A 40 -10.75 -5.92 0.78
C SER A 40 -9.58 -5.43 1.63
N GLY A 41 -8.81 -6.32 2.26
CA GLY A 41 -7.67 -5.97 3.12
C GLY A 41 -6.33 -6.24 2.46
N LYS A 42 -5.30 -5.44 2.78
CA LYS A 42 -3.90 -5.76 2.47
C LYS A 42 -3.47 -6.92 3.37
N GLY A 43 -2.87 -7.98 2.83
CA GLY A 43 -2.40 -9.15 3.60
C GLY A 43 -3.50 -10.16 3.96
N ALA A 44 -4.75 -9.92 3.57
CA ALA A 44 -5.86 -10.82 3.84
C ALA A 44 -5.72 -12.20 3.16
N ASP A 45 -4.87 -12.30 2.12
CA ASP A 45 -4.56 -13.56 1.44
C ASP A 45 -3.86 -14.56 2.37
N ILE A 46 -3.20 -14.05 3.41
CA ILE A 46 -2.41 -14.82 4.39
C ILE A 46 -3.19 -14.97 5.70
N GLU A 47 -3.89 -13.92 6.14
CA GLU A 47 -4.54 -13.87 7.47
C GLU A 47 -5.98 -14.42 7.49
N TYR A 48 -6.68 -14.45 6.35
CA TYR A 48 -8.09 -14.86 6.27
C TYR A 48 -8.30 -15.90 5.16
N VAL A 49 -7.65 -17.06 5.32
CA VAL A 49 -7.73 -18.21 4.39
C VAL A 49 -9.19 -18.56 4.08
N GLU A 50 -10.07 -18.57 5.08
CA GLU A 50 -11.51 -18.85 4.93
C GLU A 50 -12.23 -17.89 3.95
N SER A 51 -11.83 -16.61 3.91
CA SER A 51 -12.44 -15.62 3.00
C SER A 51 -11.96 -15.80 1.56
N ARG A 52 -10.74 -16.31 1.37
CA ARG A 52 -10.20 -16.69 0.05
C ARG A 52 -10.83 -17.99 -0.42
N GLU A 53 -10.91 -18.99 0.45
CA GLU A 53 -11.55 -20.29 0.18
C GLU A 53 -13.03 -20.11 -0.20
N HIS A 54 -13.77 -19.26 0.50
CA HIS A 54 -15.15 -18.95 0.14
C HIS A 54 -15.26 -18.31 -1.26
N GLN A 55 -14.29 -17.46 -1.64
CA GLN A 55 -14.28 -16.86 -2.97
C GLN A 55 -13.79 -17.83 -4.06
N LEU A 56 -12.88 -18.75 -3.73
CA LEU A 56 -12.47 -19.83 -4.62
C LEU A 56 -13.61 -20.83 -4.84
N GLY A 57 -14.47 -21.06 -3.84
CA GLY A 57 -15.72 -21.81 -3.98
C GLY A 57 -16.71 -21.23 -4.99
N LEU A 58 -16.53 -19.98 -5.45
CA LEU A 58 -17.30 -19.42 -6.57
C LEU A 58 -16.98 -20.12 -7.90
N GLN A 59 -15.79 -20.71 -8.05
CA GLN A 59 -15.44 -21.52 -9.22
C GLN A 59 -16.27 -22.79 -9.28
N ASP A 60 -16.42 -23.47 -8.14
CA ASP A 60 -17.26 -24.66 -8.02
C ASP A 60 -18.72 -24.32 -8.31
N TYR A 61 -19.22 -23.21 -7.76
CA TYR A 61 -20.55 -22.70 -8.07
C TYR A 61 -20.71 -22.39 -9.56
N SER A 62 -19.72 -21.74 -10.18
CA SER A 62 -19.75 -21.42 -11.60
C SER A 62 -19.73 -22.65 -12.49
N ALA A 63 -18.98 -23.69 -12.12
CA ALA A 63 -18.97 -24.96 -12.82
C ALA A 63 -20.36 -25.64 -12.74
N LEU A 64 -21.00 -25.58 -11.57
CA LEU A 64 -22.34 -26.12 -11.36
C LEU A 64 -23.38 -25.49 -12.31
N LEU A 65 -23.24 -24.21 -12.67
CA LEU A 65 -24.16 -23.53 -13.60
C LEU A 65 -24.16 -24.12 -15.02
N TYR A 66 -23.11 -24.86 -15.40
CA TYR A 66 -23.05 -25.53 -16.70
C TYR A 66 -23.80 -26.88 -16.68
N GLY A 67 -24.12 -27.45 -15.52
CA GLY A 67 -24.75 -28.76 -15.41
C GLY A 67 -23.83 -29.85 -15.95
N ASP A 68 -24.30 -30.60 -16.96
CA ASP A 68 -23.52 -31.67 -17.61
C ASP A 68 -22.56 -31.16 -18.70
N ASP A 69 -22.63 -29.87 -19.07
CA ASP A 69 -21.74 -29.30 -20.10
C ASP A 69 -20.33 -29.04 -19.55
N THR A 70 -19.33 -29.07 -20.43
CA THR A 70 -17.94 -28.74 -20.04
C THR A 70 -17.85 -27.27 -19.58
N PRO A 71 -17.48 -27.00 -18.32
CA PRO A 71 -17.51 -25.66 -17.77
C PRO A 71 -16.41 -24.78 -18.38
N ARG A 72 -16.79 -23.59 -18.83
CA ARG A 72 -15.87 -22.56 -19.36
C ARG A 72 -15.77 -21.41 -18.37
N VAL A 73 -14.95 -21.58 -17.34
CA VAL A 73 -14.83 -20.63 -16.22
C VAL A 73 -13.45 -19.96 -16.23
N LEU A 74 -13.40 -18.62 -16.19
CA LEU A 74 -12.16 -17.86 -16.05
C LEU A 74 -12.11 -17.11 -14.73
N LEU A 75 -10.96 -17.16 -14.07
CA LEU A 75 -10.70 -16.46 -12.82
C LEU A 75 -10.08 -15.08 -13.05
N TYR A 76 -10.69 -14.07 -12.44
CA TYR A 76 -10.22 -12.70 -12.36
C TYR A 76 -9.92 -12.39 -10.89
N ASP A 77 -8.68 -12.67 -10.46
CA ASP A 77 -8.22 -12.41 -9.09
C ASP A 77 -7.52 -11.04 -9.03
N GLU A 78 -8.12 -10.08 -8.33
CA GLU A 78 -7.52 -8.76 -8.10
C GLU A 78 -6.44 -8.76 -7.02
N GLY A 79 -6.37 -9.81 -6.20
CA GLY A 79 -5.49 -9.90 -5.05
C GLY A 79 -5.91 -9.00 -3.88
N ALA A 80 -5.14 -9.08 -2.80
CA ALA A 80 -5.33 -8.26 -1.60
C ALA A 80 -5.06 -6.76 -1.84
N GLY A 81 -5.91 -5.93 -1.21
CA GLY A 81 -5.67 -4.49 -1.09
C GLY A 81 -6.08 -3.64 -2.29
N VAL A 82 -6.80 -4.20 -3.27
CA VAL A 82 -7.39 -3.42 -4.36
C VAL A 82 -8.68 -2.75 -3.88
N SER A 83 -8.66 -1.41 -3.81
CA SER A 83 -9.82 -0.62 -3.38
C SER A 83 -10.91 -0.62 -4.46
N GLY A 84 -12.15 -0.90 -4.03
CA GLY A 84 -13.35 -0.82 -4.88
C GLY A 84 -13.77 0.61 -5.24
N GLN A 85 -13.10 1.63 -4.69
CA GLN A 85 -13.29 3.05 -5.06
C GLN A 85 -12.45 3.46 -6.28
N LYS A 86 -11.42 2.67 -6.64
CA LYS A 86 -10.58 2.95 -7.80
C LYS A 86 -11.38 2.81 -9.09
N ARG A 87 -10.96 3.56 -10.10
CA ARG A 87 -11.55 3.46 -11.43
C ARG A 87 -11.29 2.10 -12.09
N ILE A 88 -12.16 1.69 -13.02
CA ILE A 88 -11.99 0.46 -13.81
C ILE A 88 -10.59 0.41 -14.43
N ASP A 89 -10.14 1.51 -15.06
CA ASP A 89 -8.82 1.63 -15.69
C ASP A 89 -7.64 1.53 -14.72
N GLN A 90 -7.87 1.82 -13.44
CA GLN A 90 -6.87 1.71 -12.38
C GLN A 90 -6.80 0.31 -11.75
N ARG A 91 -7.69 -0.59 -12.17
CA ARG A 91 -7.83 -1.96 -11.66
C ARG A 91 -7.58 -2.93 -12.81
N LYS A 92 -6.31 -3.27 -13.05
CA LYS A 92 -5.86 -4.08 -14.20
C LYS A 92 -6.72 -5.30 -14.52
N VAL A 93 -7.17 -6.02 -13.49
CA VAL A 93 -7.98 -7.24 -13.65
C VAL A 93 -9.45 -6.92 -13.95
N LEU A 94 -10.02 -5.88 -13.34
CA LEU A 94 -11.36 -5.40 -13.69
C LEU A 94 -11.40 -4.76 -15.09
N ASP A 95 -10.35 -4.02 -15.48
CA ASP A 95 -10.18 -3.49 -16.84
C ASP A 95 -10.11 -4.63 -17.86
N ARG A 96 -9.34 -5.69 -17.57
CA ARG A 96 -9.32 -6.90 -18.40
C ARG A 96 -10.72 -7.52 -18.52
N LEU A 97 -11.44 -7.70 -17.41
CA LEU A 97 -12.81 -8.20 -17.43
C LEU A 97 -13.73 -7.33 -18.30
N TYR A 98 -13.59 -6.01 -18.19
CA TYR A 98 -14.36 -5.05 -18.99
C TYR A 98 -14.10 -5.21 -20.50
N ARG A 99 -12.82 -5.37 -20.89
CA ARG A 99 -12.43 -5.63 -22.29
C ARG A 99 -12.96 -6.97 -22.78
N ASP A 100 -12.90 -8.01 -21.96
CA ASP A 100 -13.35 -9.36 -22.32
C ASP A 100 -14.90 -9.43 -22.47
N ILE A 101 -15.64 -8.63 -21.69
CA ILE A 101 -17.09 -8.41 -21.89
C ILE A 101 -17.34 -7.70 -23.23
N ASN A 102 -16.60 -6.62 -23.50
CA ASN A 102 -16.77 -5.85 -24.73
C ASN A 102 -16.47 -6.67 -25.99
N ALA A 103 -15.43 -7.52 -25.93
CA ALA A 103 -15.07 -8.47 -26.98
C ALA A 103 -16.08 -9.62 -27.14
N GLY A 104 -17.06 -9.75 -26.25
CA GLY A 104 -18.06 -10.82 -26.28
C GLY A 104 -17.53 -12.18 -25.80
N ILE A 105 -16.40 -12.20 -25.09
CA ILE A 105 -15.81 -13.43 -24.55
C ILE A 105 -16.56 -13.88 -23.30
N VAL A 106 -16.94 -12.92 -22.44
CA VAL A 106 -17.65 -13.17 -21.18
C VAL A 106 -19.15 -12.99 -21.37
N GLY A 107 -19.93 -13.97 -20.90
CA GLY A 107 -21.40 -13.96 -20.96
C GLY A 107 -22.07 -13.93 -19.60
N THR A 108 -21.34 -14.25 -18.53
CA THR A 108 -21.86 -14.24 -17.16
C THR A 108 -20.73 -13.89 -16.20
N ILE A 109 -21.04 -13.09 -15.18
CA ILE A 109 -20.10 -12.70 -14.13
C ILE A 109 -20.63 -13.22 -12.80
N VAL A 110 -19.80 -13.93 -12.05
CA VAL A 110 -20.11 -14.43 -10.72
C VAL A 110 -19.22 -13.69 -9.71
N VAL A 111 -19.85 -13.09 -8.70
CA VAL A 111 -19.16 -12.35 -7.64
C VAL A 111 -19.71 -12.75 -6.28
N GLY A 112 -18.85 -12.81 -5.26
CA GLY A 112 -19.28 -13.18 -3.91
C GLY A 112 -20.17 -12.13 -3.22
N ARG A 113 -20.02 -10.86 -3.60
CA ARG A 113 -20.87 -9.73 -3.18
C ARG A 113 -20.85 -8.66 -4.27
N GLU A 114 -21.94 -7.92 -4.41
CA GLU A 114 -22.08 -6.83 -5.38
C GLU A 114 -20.98 -5.77 -5.16
N ASP A 115 -20.66 -5.48 -3.89
CA ASP A 115 -19.67 -4.49 -3.46
C ASP A 115 -18.21 -4.81 -3.85
N ARG A 116 -17.97 -5.96 -4.49
CA ARG A 116 -16.67 -6.31 -5.08
C ARG A 116 -16.44 -5.61 -6.41
N LEU A 117 -17.50 -5.28 -7.15
CA LEU A 117 -17.43 -4.59 -8.42
C LEU A 117 -17.16 -3.09 -8.24
N PHE A 118 -18.03 -2.37 -7.54
CA PHE A 118 -17.92 -0.92 -7.40
C PHE A 118 -18.27 -0.44 -6.00
N ARG A 119 -17.67 0.68 -5.59
CA ARG A 119 -17.98 1.41 -4.36
C ARG A 119 -17.78 2.92 -4.57
N ASN A 120 -18.41 3.45 -5.62
CA ASN A 120 -18.19 4.82 -6.08
C ASN A 120 -19.35 5.74 -5.68
N LYS A 121 -19.03 6.94 -5.18
CA LYS A 121 -19.98 7.98 -4.77
C LYS A 121 -20.93 8.41 -5.90
N HIS A 122 -20.40 8.60 -7.10
CA HIS A 122 -21.13 9.26 -8.20
C HIS A 122 -21.72 8.29 -9.22
N MET A 123 -21.53 6.97 -9.04
CA MET A 123 -22.01 5.93 -9.96
C MET A 123 -21.50 6.08 -11.41
N ASP A 124 -20.48 6.91 -11.63
CA ASP A 124 -19.85 7.26 -12.91
C ASP A 124 -19.29 6.05 -13.65
N GLN A 125 -18.92 4.99 -12.92
CA GLN A 125 -18.48 3.72 -13.51
C GLN A 125 -19.56 2.65 -13.55
N VAL A 126 -20.55 2.75 -12.66
CA VAL A 126 -21.65 1.78 -12.60
C VAL A 126 -22.50 1.91 -13.86
N GLY A 127 -22.82 3.13 -14.29
CA GLY A 127 -23.61 3.38 -15.50
C GLY A 127 -23.00 2.78 -16.79
N PRO A 128 -21.76 3.15 -17.17
CA PRO A 128 -21.10 2.57 -18.34
C PRO A 128 -20.95 1.05 -18.27
N PHE A 129 -20.75 0.50 -17.07
CA PHE A 129 -20.65 -0.95 -16.88
C PHE A 129 -21.99 -1.66 -17.06
N THR A 130 -23.06 -1.18 -16.43
CA THR A 130 -24.39 -1.79 -16.59
C THR A 130 -24.90 -1.66 -18.02
N LYS A 131 -24.61 -0.54 -18.69
CA LYS A 131 -24.92 -0.34 -20.11
C LYS A 131 -24.21 -1.36 -21.00
N LEU A 132 -22.90 -1.56 -20.79
CA LEU A 132 -22.15 -2.57 -21.55
C LEU A 132 -22.69 -3.98 -21.31
N CYS A 133 -23.03 -4.31 -20.06
CA CYS A 133 -23.60 -5.62 -19.73
C CYS A 133 -25.00 -5.80 -20.36
N GLU A 134 -25.83 -4.76 -20.43
CA GLU A 134 -27.10 -4.78 -21.15
C GLU A 134 -26.92 -5.03 -22.65
N GLU A 135 -26.06 -4.25 -23.31
CA GLU A 135 -25.74 -4.36 -24.74
C GLU A 135 -25.21 -5.75 -25.11
N LYS A 136 -24.37 -6.33 -24.25
CA LYS A 136 -23.77 -7.65 -24.44
C LYS A 136 -24.59 -8.78 -23.81
N ARG A 137 -25.76 -8.49 -23.24
CA ARG A 137 -26.62 -9.47 -22.51
C ARG A 137 -25.83 -10.31 -21.52
N VAL A 138 -24.99 -9.66 -20.72
CA VAL A 138 -24.19 -10.27 -19.65
C VAL A 138 -24.97 -10.18 -18.35
N LYS A 139 -25.11 -11.33 -17.68
CA LYS A 139 -25.77 -11.43 -16.38
C LYS A 139 -24.76 -11.40 -15.24
N ILE A 140 -25.15 -10.82 -14.10
CA ILE A 140 -24.36 -10.87 -12.87
C ILE A 140 -25.05 -11.76 -11.87
N ILE A 141 -24.31 -12.70 -11.29
CA ILE A 141 -24.82 -13.65 -10.32
C ILE A 141 -24.07 -13.44 -9.01
N VAL A 142 -24.84 -13.27 -7.94
CA VAL A 142 -24.34 -13.18 -6.57
C VAL A 142 -24.91 -14.35 -5.78
N PRO A 143 -24.10 -15.42 -5.55
CA PRO A 143 -24.53 -16.55 -4.74
C PRO A 143 -24.80 -16.11 -3.30
N SER A 144 -25.93 -16.49 -2.73
CA SER A 144 -26.21 -16.23 -1.31
C SER A 144 -25.42 -17.20 -0.44
N THR A 145 -24.81 -16.70 0.64
CA THR A 145 -24.06 -17.50 1.61
C THR A 145 -24.95 -18.07 2.72
N GLU A 146 -26.12 -17.48 2.93
CA GLU A 146 -27.08 -17.88 3.96
C GLU A 146 -28.42 -18.14 3.27
N SER A 147 -28.87 -19.40 3.26
CA SER A 147 -30.23 -19.95 2.99
C SER A 147 -31.14 -19.23 1.99
N GLY A 148 -30.56 -18.46 1.08
CA GLY A 148 -31.23 -17.37 0.39
C GLY A 148 -31.20 -17.59 -1.11
N LYS A 149 -32.13 -16.92 -1.81
CA LYS A 149 -32.22 -16.96 -3.27
C LYS A 149 -30.96 -16.30 -3.85
N THR A 150 -30.26 -17.01 -4.73
CA THR A 150 -29.21 -16.44 -5.59
C THR A 150 -29.78 -15.21 -6.29
N ARG A 151 -29.06 -14.08 -6.18
CA ARG A 151 -29.44 -12.87 -6.91
C ARG A 151 -28.86 -12.93 -8.31
N VAL A 152 -29.70 -12.69 -9.30
CA VAL A 152 -29.31 -12.60 -10.70
C VAL A 152 -29.74 -11.24 -11.19
N TYR A 153 -28.79 -10.48 -11.72
CA TYR A 153 -29.04 -9.19 -12.35
C TYR A 153 -28.97 -9.37 -13.85
N ASP A 154 -30.11 -9.20 -14.52
CA ASP A 154 -30.21 -9.10 -15.97
C ASP A 154 -30.53 -7.65 -16.35
N PHE A 155 -29.54 -6.91 -16.84
CA PHE A 155 -29.69 -5.46 -17.06
C PHE A 155 -30.61 -5.09 -18.21
N THR A 156 -31.07 -6.06 -19.01
CA THR A 156 -32.19 -5.80 -19.94
C THR A 156 -33.51 -5.58 -19.18
N ARG A 157 -33.56 -5.93 -17.89
CA ARG A 157 -34.67 -5.69 -16.99
C ARG A 157 -34.37 -4.48 -16.12
N TYR A 158 -35.20 -3.47 -16.26
CA TYR A 158 -35.05 -2.22 -15.50
C TYR A 158 -35.06 -2.43 -13.98
N GLN A 159 -35.83 -3.39 -13.48
CA GLN A 159 -35.89 -3.71 -12.04
C GLN A 159 -34.53 -4.21 -11.50
N ASP A 160 -33.82 -5.05 -12.26
CA ASP A 160 -32.53 -5.59 -11.87
C ASP A 160 -31.44 -4.50 -11.92
N LEU A 161 -31.51 -3.59 -12.90
CA LEU A 161 -30.65 -2.41 -12.97
C LEU A 161 -30.81 -1.53 -11.73
N LEU A 162 -32.05 -1.20 -11.36
CA LEU A 162 -32.34 -0.40 -10.18
C LEU A 162 -31.86 -1.08 -8.90
N ALA A 163 -32.17 -2.36 -8.73
CA ALA A 163 -31.74 -3.14 -7.55
C ALA A 163 -30.22 -3.19 -7.42
N PHE A 164 -29.50 -3.33 -8.53
CA PHE A 164 -28.03 -3.31 -8.53
C PHE A 164 -27.48 -1.93 -8.14
N GLN A 165 -28.02 -0.86 -8.73
CA GLN A 165 -27.60 0.52 -8.43
C GLN A 165 -27.87 0.89 -6.97
N GLU A 166 -29.00 0.47 -6.42
CA GLU A 166 -29.35 0.67 -5.00
C GLU A 166 -28.33 -0.02 -4.09
N LYS A 167 -27.94 -1.27 -4.39
CA LYS A 167 -26.88 -1.96 -3.63
C LYS A 167 -25.53 -1.25 -3.70
N MET A 168 -25.19 -0.63 -4.84
CA MET A 168 -23.97 0.18 -4.94
C MET A 168 -24.03 1.44 -4.08
N LYS A 169 -25.20 2.10 -4.02
CA LYS A 169 -25.43 3.26 -3.14
C LYS A 169 -25.35 2.87 -1.67
N GLU A 170 -25.99 1.76 -1.27
CA GLU A 170 -25.90 1.22 0.09
C GLU A 170 -24.44 0.91 0.48
N ALA A 171 -23.69 0.23 -0.40
CA ALA A 171 -22.30 -0.12 -0.14
C ALA A 171 -21.39 1.11 0.05
N TYR A 172 -21.64 2.17 -0.74
CA TYR A 172 -20.93 3.44 -0.57
C TYR A 172 -21.37 4.16 0.73
N GLY A 173 -22.67 4.22 1.01
CA GLY A 173 -23.21 4.81 2.23
C GLY A 173 -22.70 4.12 3.50
N TYR A 174 -22.51 2.80 3.46
CA TYR A 174 -21.87 2.05 4.55
C TYR A 174 -20.42 2.48 4.79
N ILE A 175 -19.64 2.74 3.75
CA ILE A 175 -18.27 3.24 3.91
C ILE A 175 -18.27 4.67 4.46
N GLU A 176 -19.06 5.55 3.86
CA GLU A 176 -19.05 6.96 4.26
C GLU A 176 -19.65 7.17 5.64
N GLY A 177 -20.74 6.49 5.99
CA GLY A 177 -21.36 6.56 7.30
C GLY A 177 -20.63 5.68 8.31
N HIS A 178 -20.72 4.36 8.15
CA HIS A 178 -20.33 3.42 9.20
C HIS A 178 -18.81 3.34 9.40
N VAL A 179 -17.99 3.31 8.36
CA VAL A 179 -16.53 3.19 8.52
C VAL A 179 -15.92 4.48 9.07
N LYS A 180 -16.32 5.64 8.55
CA LYS A 180 -15.86 6.93 9.11
C LYS A 180 -16.32 7.10 10.55
N TYR A 181 -17.57 6.75 10.86
CA TYR A 181 -18.08 6.77 12.23
C TYR A 181 -17.29 5.84 13.15
N MET A 182 -16.96 4.62 12.71
CA MET A 182 -16.12 3.72 13.51
C MET A 182 -14.72 4.28 13.76
N GLN A 183 -14.09 4.93 12.75
CA GLN A 183 -12.80 5.60 12.92
C GLN A 183 -12.92 6.77 13.91
N GLN A 184 -13.99 7.55 13.82
CA GLN A 184 -14.27 8.61 14.78
C GLN A 184 -14.45 8.05 16.20
N CYS A 185 -15.23 6.99 16.39
CA CYS A 185 -15.38 6.35 17.70
C CYS A 185 -14.05 5.78 18.22
N GLN A 186 -13.17 5.28 17.35
CA GLN A 186 -11.83 4.84 17.72
C GLN A 186 -10.98 6.02 18.21
N HIS A 187 -11.05 7.16 17.52
CA HIS A 187 -10.36 8.39 17.93
C HIS A 187 -10.91 8.92 19.26
N GLU A 188 -12.23 9.03 19.41
CA GLU A 188 -12.88 9.46 20.66
C GLU A 188 -12.54 8.54 21.83
N LYS A 189 -12.37 7.24 21.56
CA LYS A 189 -11.92 6.27 22.56
C LYS A 189 -10.47 6.52 22.98
N ALA A 190 -9.58 6.79 22.02
CA ALA A 190 -8.20 7.18 22.28
C ALA A 190 -8.10 8.51 23.05
N ASP A 191 -8.92 9.50 22.70
CA ASP A 191 -8.97 10.79 23.38
C ASP A 191 -9.38 10.64 24.86
N LYS A 192 -10.12 9.58 25.20
CA LYS A 192 -10.52 9.21 26.56
C LYS A 192 -9.52 8.30 27.29
N GLY A 193 -8.33 8.05 26.72
CA GLY A 193 -7.31 7.15 27.30
C GLY A 193 -7.49 5.67 26.95
N GLY A 194 -8.44 5.35 26.08
CA GLY A 194 -8.69 3.98 25.62
C GLY A 194 -7.82 3.56 24.44
N TYR A 195 -7.84 2.27 24.14
CA TYR A 195 -7.13 1.69 23.00
C TYR A 195 -7.97 1.72 21.72
N ASP A 196 -7.40 2.29 20.65
CA ASP A 196 -8.06 2.53 19.35
C ASP A 196 -7.91 1.39 18.32
N GLY A 197 -7.13 0.35 18.64
CA GLY A 197 -6.95 -0.82 17.77
C GLY A 197 -5.61 -0.92 17.04
N ARG A 198 -4.75 0.09 17.10
CA ARG A 198 -3.42 0.10 16.44
C ARG A 198 -2.43 -0.90 17.03
N THR A 199 -1.42 -1.31 16.27
CA THR A 199 -0.34 -2.14 16.84
C THR A 199 0.45 -1.33 17.87
N LEU A 200 0.73 -1.94 19.02
CA LEU A 200 1.49 -1.31 20.09
C LEU A 200 2.98 -1.67 19.97
N PRO A 201 3.90 -0.77 20.38
CA PRO A 201 5.31 -1.11 20.43
C PRO A 201 5.58 -2.11 21.58
N PRO A 202 6.69 -2.87 21.52
CA PRO A 202 6.99 -3.90 22.52
C PRO A 202 7.05 -3.33 23.95
N GLY A 203 6.52 -4.08 24.92
CA GLY A 203 6.42 -3.63 26.31
C GLY A 203 5.02 -3.16 26.70
N PHE A 204 4.13 -2.93 25.73
CA PHE A 204 2.73 -2.64 25.99
C PHE A 204 1.82 -3.79 25.58
N ALA A 205 0.69 -3.86 26.27
CA ALA A 205 -0.38 -4.81 26.05
C ALA A 205 -1.73 -4.09 26.16
N VAL A 206 -2.78 -4.75 25.70
CA VAL A 206 -4.15 -4.27 25.86
C VAL A 206 -4.88 -5.18 26.83
N LYS A 207 -5.58 -4.59 27.79
CA LYS A 207 -6.44 -5.30 28.76
C LYS A 207 -7.87 -4.79 28.63
N GLY A 208 -8.85 -5.68 28.87
CA GLY A 208 -10.27 -5.33 28.93
C GLY A 208 -11.09 -5.80 27.73
N ARG A 209 -12.41 -5.59 27.81
CA ARG A 209 -13.36 -5.91 26.73
C ARG A 209 -13.31 -4.83 25.65
N LYS A 210 -13.80 -5.13 24.44
CA LYS A 210 -13.72 -4.24 23.26
C LYS A 210 -14.09 -2.77 23.52
N GLN A 211 -15.06 -2.51 24.39
CA GLN A 211 -15.50 -1.15 24.76
C GLN A 211 -14.54 -0.46 25.73
N ASP A 212 -13.98 -1.19 26.70
CA ASP A 212 -13.16 -0.66 27.81
C ASP A 212 -11.68 -1.04 27.69
N GLN A 213 -11.20 -1.25 26.47
CA GLN A 213 -9.81 -1.62 26.26
C GLN A 213 -8.89 -0.47 26.65
N ILE A 214 -7.95 -0.74 27.53
CA ILE A 214 -6.91 0.20 27.97
C ILE A 214 -5.52 -0.35 27.64
N ILE A 215 -4.57 0.56 27.46
CA ILE A 215 -3.15 0.22 27.27
C ILE A 215 -2.53 0.01 28.65
N VAL A 216 -1.85 -1.12 28.84
CA VAL A 216 -1.18 -1.49 30.08
C VAL A 216 0.25 -1.92 29.80
N VAL A 217 1.13 -1.76 30.79
CA VAL A 217 2.53 -2.21 30.68
C VAL A 217 2.58 -3.74 30.83
N TYR A 218 3.22 -4.39 29.86
CA TYR A 218 3.58 -5.80 29.93
C TYR A 218 5.03 -5.93 30.39
N GLU A 219 5.19 -6.09 31.70
CA GLU A 219 6.46 -5.95 32.41
C GLU A 219 7.62 -6.79 31.82
N PRO A 220 7.44 -8.07 31.44
CA PRO A 220 8.54 -8.88 30.88
C PRO A 220 9.21 -8.26 29.66
N TRP A 221 8.45 -7.57 28.81
CA TRP A 221 9.01 -6.87 27.64
C TRP A 221 9.37 -5.42 27.96
N ALA A 222 8.67 -4.78 28.89
CA ALA A 222 8.98 -3.43 29.35
C ALA A 222 10.39 -3.36 29.98
N GLU A 223 10.76 -4.35 30.79
CA GLU A 223 12.11 -4.46 31.35
C GLU A 223 13.20 -4.53 30.26
N VAL A 224 12.94 -5.30 29.19
CA VAL A 224 13.85 -5.40 28.05
C VAL A 224 13.98 -4.05 27.37
N MET A 225 12.89 -3.30 27.20
CA MET A 225 12.92 -1.96 26.63
C MET A 225 13.71 -0.97 27.49
N ARG A 226 13.56 -1.00 28.82
CA ARG A 226 14.38 -0.18 29.74
C ARG A 226 15.87 -0.51 29.62
N LYS A 227 16.22 -1.80 29.60
CA LYS A 227 17.61 -2.27 29.39
C LYS A 227 18.15 -1.81 28.04
N LEU A 228 17.32 -1.89 26.99
CA LEU A 228 17.70 -1.48 25.64
C LEU A 228 17.97 0.02 25.54
N ALA A 229 17.13 0.87 26.16
CA ALA A 229 17.33 2.32 26.21
C ALA A 229 18.59 2.70 27.00
N LEU A 230 18.82 2.07 28.16
CA LEU A 230 20.04 2.28 28.94
C LEU A 230 21.30 1.84 28.17
N ARG A 231 21.22 0.72 27.44
CA ARG A 231 22.32 0.26 26.59
C ARG A 231 22.56 1.21 25.42
N ALA A 232 21.50 1.75 24.81
CA ALA A 232 21.60 2.76 23.76
C ALA A 232 22.33 4.01 24.27
N ARG A 233 21.96 4.52 25.46
CA ARG A 233 22.66 5.63 26.10
C ARG A 233 24.14 5.32 26.37
N ALA A 234 24.46 4.13 26.88
CA ALA A 234 25.85 3.70 27.11
C ALA A 234 26.69 3.62 25.82
N LEU A 235 26.04 3.42 24.67
CA LEU A 235 26.67 3.43 23.35
C LEU A 235 26.62 4.81 22.67
N ASP A 236 26.33 5.89 23.42
CA ASP A 236 26.15 7.25 22.91
C ASP A 236 25.15 7.32 21.75
N TRP A 237 24.08 6.52 21.87
CA TRP A 237 23.00 6.40 20.88
C TRP A 237 23.46 5.96 19.48
N ASP A 238 24.62 5.28 19.39
CA ASP A 238 25.10 4.64 18.15
C ASP A 238 24.24 3.41 17.81
N MET A 239 23.20 3.65 17.00
CA MET A 239 22.29 2.60 16.53
C MET A 239 23.01 1.50 15.74
N GLY A 240 24.13 1.79 15.09
CA GLY A 240 24.89 0.79 14.35
C GLY A 240 25.55 -0.24 15.26
N LYS A 241 26.07 0.18 16.41
CA LYS A 241 26.59 -0.71 17.45
C LYS A 241 25.47 -1.46 18.15
N LEU A 242 24.41 -0.77 18.57
CA LEU A 242 23.28 -1.39 19.25
C LEU A 242 22.59 -2.45 18.40
N ASN A 243 22.35 -2.16 17.11
CA ASN A 243 21.77 -3.13 16.18
C ASN A 243 22.64 -4.37 15.99
N ARG A 244 23.98 -4.22 16.01
CA ARG A 244 24.91 -5.35 15.93
C ARG A 244 24.83 -6.24 17.17
N GLU A 245 24.77 -5.63 18.36
CA GLU A 245 24.59 -6.38 19.62
C GLU A 245 23.26 -7.16 19.62
N VAL A 246 22.16 -6.52 19.23
CA VAL A 246 20.84 -7.17 19.18
C VAL A 246 20.77 -8.26 18.10
N ALA A 247 21.44 -8.06 16.95
CA ALA A 247 21.49 -9.07 15.90
C ALA A 247 22.17 -10.37 16.36
N GLN A 248 23.17 -10.27 17.25
CA GLN A 248 23.93 -11.40 17.79
C GLN A 248 23.18 -12.20 18.87
N GLN A 249 22.18 -11.61 19.53
CA GLN A 249 21.36 -12.33 20.52
C GLN A 249 20.52 -13.40 19.84
N ALA A 250 20.10 -14.48 20.52
CA ALA A 250 19.18 -15.47 19.91
C ALA A 250 17.77 -14.90 19.71
N TYR A 251 17.30 -14.14 20.70
CA TYR A 251 16.06 -13.36 20.70
C TYR A 251 16.27 -12.07 21.50
N LEU A 252 15.43 -11.05 21.28
CA LEU A 252 15.44 -9.83 22.09
C LEU A 252 14.35 -9.91 23.18
N PHE A 253 13.15 -10.36 22.81
CA PHE A 253 12.04 -10.54 23.74
C PHE A 253 11.69 -12.01 23.86
N ARG A 254 11.40 -12.49 25.08
CA ARG A 254 10.96 -13.88 25.29
C ARG A 254 9.60 -14.12 24.64
N GLU A 255 9.31 -15.37 24.32
CA GLU A 255 7.99 -15.76 23.87
C GLU A 255 6.93 -15.43 24.92
N ILE A 256 5.76 -14.98 24.47
CA ILE A 256 4.64 -14.62 25.34
C ILE A 256 3.98 -15.94 25.78
N PRO A 257 3.97 -16.27 27.08
CA PRO A 257 3.33 -17.48 27.58
C PRO A 257 1.82 -17.44 27.37
N ASP A 258 1.18 -18.60 27.24
CA ASP A 258 -0.25 -18.70 26.92
C ASP A 258 -1.13 -18.00 27.97
N GLU A 259 -0.77 -18.10 29.26
CA GLU A 259 -1.44 -17.38 30.36
C GLU A 259 -1.50 -15.86 30.13
N ALA A 260 -0.44 -15.28 29.55
CA ALA A 260 -0.41 -13.87 29.22
C ALA A 260 -1.24 -13.55 27.97
N ARG A 261 -1.35 -14.47 27.01
CA ARG A 261 -2.20 -14.32 25.82
C ARG A 261 -3.68 -14.37 26.16
N GLU A 262 -4.05 -15.11 27.20
CA GLU A 262 -5.44 -15.14 27.71
C GLU A 262 -5.80 -13.83 28.42
N LYS A 263 -4.86 -13.27 29.17
CA LYS A 263 -5.06 -12.05 29.96
C LYS A 263 -4.97 -10.77 29.13
N TYR A 264 -4.13 -10.77 28.09
CA TYR A 264 -3.75 -9.58 27.33
C TYR A 264 -3.86 -9.80 25.83
N ILE A 265 -4.27 -8.76 25.11
CA ILE A 265 -4.15 -8.70 23.66
C ILE A 265 -2.82 -8.01 23.34
N ILE A 266 -1.83 -8.80 22.92
CA ILE A 266 -0.50 -8.31 22.55
C ILE A 266 -0.34 -8.39 21.03
N LYS A 267 -0.62 -7.28 20.35
CA LYS A 267 -0.39 -7.15 18.90
C LYS A 267 1.03 -6.68 18.65
N THR A 268 1.83 -7.48 17.94
CA THR A 268 3.23 -7.15 17.63
C THR A 268 3.54 -7.36 16.15
N THR A 269 4.39 -6.51 15.59
CA THR A 269 4.97 -6.67 14.24
C THR A 269 6.35 -7.33 14.28
N LEU A 270 6.83 -7.71 15.46
CA LEU A 270 8.07 -8.45 15.64
C LEU A 270 8.06 -9.77 14.87
N ARG A 271 9.25 -10.25 14.52
CA ARG A 271 9.42 -11.60 13.98
C ARG A 271 9.40 -12.59 15.14
N LEU A 272 8.49 -13.56 15.08
CA LEU A 272 8.51 -14.74 15.93
C LEU A 272 9.63 -15.69 15.47
N ILE A 273 10.44 -16.15 16.41
CA ILE A 273 11.38 -17.25 16.29
C ILE A 273 10.75 -18.38 17.13
N PRO A 274 10.20 -19.43 16.48
CA PRO A 274 9.48 -20.49 17.17
C PRO A 274 10.26 -21.03 18.37
N GLU A 275 9.58 -21.23 19.50
CA GLU A 275 10.12 -21.80 20.75
C GLU A 275 11.20 -20.96 21.45
N VAL A 276 11.58 -19.81 20.88
CA VAL A 276 12.71 -19.00 21.36
C VAL A 276 12.24 -17.61 21.78
N GLY A 277 11.46 -16.92 20.94
CA GLY A 277 10.95 -15.59 21.26
C GLY A 277 10.84 -14.67 20.05
N TYR A 278 11.07 -13.38 20.24
CA TYR A 278 10.84 -12.35 19.23
C TYR A 278 12.06 -11.47 18.96
N LYS A 279 12.16 -11.00 17.71
CA LYS A 279 13.19 -10.05 17.27
C LYS A 279 12.66 -8.94 16.35
N PRO A 280 13.37 -7.79 16.31
CA PRO A 280 13.14 -6.77 15.28
C PRO A 280 13.38 -7.34 13.87
N ARG A 281 12.58 -6.92 12.89
CA ARG A 281 12.73 -7.34 11.49
C ARG A 281 13.87 -6.62 10.77
N ASN A 282 14.16 -5.38 11.15
CA ASN A 282 15.18 -4.55 10.52
C ASN A 282 15.86 -3.64 11.54
N SER A 283 17.03 -3.12 11.18
CA SER A 283 17.84 -2.21 12.01
C SER A 283 17.17 -0.86 12.33
N GLN A 284 16.21 -0.43 11.52
CA GLN A 284 15.48 0.82 11.76
C GLN A 284 14.43 0.68 12.87
N THR A 285 13.96 -0.55 13.10
CA THR A 285 12.87 -0.84 14.06
C THR A 285 13.26 -0.40 15.47
N ILE A 286 14.50 -0.64 15.92
CA ILE A 286 14.94 -0.24 17.26
C ILE A 286 14.96 1.29 17.39
N LYS A 287 15.45 1.99 16.35
CA LYS A 287 15.43 3.46 16.33
C LYS A 287 14.00 3.96 16.45
N GLN A 288 13.06 3.38 15.70
CA GLN A 288 11.64 3.75 15.76
C GLN A 288 11.06 3.56 17.16
N TRP A 289 11.40 2.47 17.87
CA TRP A 289 10.98 2.27 19.26
C TRP A 289 11.56 3.32 20.19
N LEU A 290 12.87 3.56 20.14
CA LEU A 290 13.54 4.54 21.02
C LEU A 290 13.15 6.00 20.73
N THR A 291 12.44 6.26 19.62
CA THR A 291 11.85 7.57 19.31
C THR A 291 10.32 7.60 19.43
N ASN A 292 9.67 6.51 19.85
CA ASN A 292 8.22 6.45 19.97
C ASN A 292 7.77 7.02 21.31
N VAL A 293 7.06 8.15 21.29
CA VAL A 293 6.58 8.88 22.48
C VAL A 293 5.64 8.06 23.38
N MET A 294 5.08 6.95 22.88
CA MET A 294 4.35 6.00 23.72
C MET A 294 5.17 5.52 24.92
N TYR A 295 6.48 5.38 24.78
CA TYR A 295 7.31 4.90 25.90
C TYR A 295 7.34 5.84 27.11
N ILE A 296 6.97 7.11 26.93
CA ILE A 296 6.81 8.10 28.01
C ILE A 296 5.33 8.37 28.36
N GLY A 297 4.42 7.48 27.96
CA GLY A 297 2.99 7.57 28.26
C GLY A 297 2.22 8.57 27.39
N TRP A 298 2.83 9.06 26.30
CA TRP A 298 2.20 10.01 25.38
C TRP A 298 1.53 9.28 24.23
N TRP A 299 0.41 9.83 23.74
CA TRP A 299 -0.32 9.26 22.63
C TRP A 299 -0.51 10.26 21.50
N LYS A 300 -0.26 9.83 20.26
CA LYS A 300 -0.50 10.64 19.05
C LYS A 300 -1.60 9.96 18.23
N PRO A 301 -2.85 10.44 18.28
CA PRO A 301 -3.98 9.77 17.63
C PRO A 301 -3.86 9.74 16.10
N ASP A 302 -3.31 10.78 15.48
CA ASP A 302 -3.16 10.86 14.03
C ASP A 302 -1.92 11.68 13.61
N LEU A 303 -1.48 11.57 12.36
CA LEU A 303 -0.53 12.49 11.73
C LEU A 303 -1.18 13.85 11.45
N ASP A 304 -2.48 13.85 11.15
CA ASP A 304 -3.24 15.06 10.80
C ASP A 304 -3.75 15.82 12.04
N LYS A 305 -3.76 15.17 13.21
CA LYS A 305 -4.03 15.78 14.52
C LYS A 305 -2.75 15.75 15.35
N PRO A 306 -1.96 16.84 15.38
CA PRO A 306 -0.68 16.86 16.08
C PRO A 306 -0.81 16.84 17.61
N ASP A 307 -2.03 16.96 18.13
CA ASP A 307 -2.31 17.00 19.56
C ASP A 307 -1.85 15.71 20.22
N THR A 308 -0.70 15.82 20.88
CA THR A 308 -0.14 14.75 21.68
C THR A 308 -0.88 14.75 23.00
N ILE A 309 -1.41 13.61 23.42
CA ILE A 309 -2.12 13.43 24.68
C ILE A 309 -1.12 12.92 25.71
N PRO A 310 -0.60 13.76 26.62
CA PRO A 310 0.33 13.33 27.66
C PRO A 310 -0.42 12.53 28.73
N GLY A 311 0.25 11.56 29.35
CA GLY A 311 -0.35 10.78 30.45
C GLY A 311 -1.51 9.88 30.02
N HIS A 312 -1.58 9.50 28.75
CA HIS A 312 -2.63 8.60 28.24
C HIS A 312 -2.51 7.20 28.85
N HIS A 313 -1.30 6.73 29.12
CA HIS A 313 -1.03 5.41 29.69
C HIS A 313 0.29 5.44 30.49
N ASP A 314 0.53 4.39 31.27
CA ASP A 314 1.74 4.28 32.08
C ASP A 314 3.01 4.28 31.21
N ALA A 315 3.99 5.10 31.60
CA ALA A 315 5.28 5.17 30.94
C ALA A 315 6.13 3.92 31.25
N ILE A 316 6.91 3.48 30.25
CA ILE A 316 7.92 2.42 30.43
C ILE A 316 9.30 3.02 30.65
N LEU A 317 9.61 4.10 29.93
CA LEU A 317 10.89 4.80 29.98
C LEU A 317 10.76 6.07 30.81
N ASP A 318 11.83 6.38 31.55
CA ASP A 318 11.99 7.67 32.18
C ASP A 318 12.00 8.80 31.14
N TYR A 319 11.34 9.91 31.45
CA TYR A 319 11.19 11.03 30.53
C TYR A 319 12.55 11.61 30.12
N ALA A 320 13.46 11.81 31.07
CA ALA A 320 14.76 12.42 30.78
C ALA A 320 15.62 11.50 29.90
N LEU A 321 15.63 10.20 30.20
CA LEU A 321 16.31 9.20 29.37
C LEU A 321 15.77 9.17 27.95
N PHE A 322 14.44 9.22 27.79
CA PHE A 322 13.80 9.20 26.47
C PHE A 322 14.06 10.50 25.70
N ALA A 323 13.91 11.67 26.33
CA ALA A 323 14.13 12.97 25.71
C ALA A 323 15.57 13.13 25.20
N GLU A 324 16.56 12.67 25.98
CA GLU A 324 17.96 12.63 25.57
C GLU A 324 18.14 11.80 24.28
N GLY A 325 17.62 10.57 24.29
CA GLY A 325 17.70 9.67 23.13
C GLY A 325 16.98 10.19 21.91
N TYR A 326 15.78 10.75 22.09
CA TYR A 326 15.00 11.37 21.03
C TYR A 326 15.81 12.47 20.34
N ALA A 327 16.33 13.44 21.11
CA ALA A 327 17.15 14.53 20.61
C ALA A 327 18.39 14.05 19.86
N ARG A 328 19.10 13.05 20.38
CA ARG A 328 20.29 12.47 19.73
C ARG A 328 19.96 11.75 18.42
N LEU A 329 18.85 11.03 18.36
CA LEU A 329 18.47 10.18 17.23
C LEU A 329 17.76 10.93 16.10
N THR A 330 16.97 11.97 16.43
CA THR A 330 16.20 12.75 15.47
C THR A 330 16.87 14.08 15.10
N GLY A 331 17.68 14.64 16.01
CA GLY A 331 18.22 16.00 15.89
C GLY A 331 17.26 17.09 16.36
N TYR A 332 16.11 16.72 16.93
CA TYR A 332 15.07 17.63 17.42
C TYR A 332 14.66 17.27 18.83
N THR A 333 14.32 18.27 19.65
CA THR A 333 13.66 18.05 20.94
C THR A 333 12.24 17.52 20.73
N LEU A 334 11.58 17.09 21.81
CA LEU A 334 10.17 16.65 21.74
C LEU A 334 9.22 17.76 21.30
N ASP A 335 9.61 19.02 21.52
CA ASP A 335 8.87 20.22 21.10
C ASP A 335 9.17 20.61 19.63
N GLY A 336 10.03 19.84 18.94
CA GLY A 336 10.39 20.09 17.54
C GLY A 336 11.49 21.14 17.35
N VAL A 337 12.16 21.58 18.42
CA VAL A 337 13.28 22.52 18.32
C VAL A 337 14.53 21.78 17.85
N PRO A 338 15.24 22.23 16.79
CA PRO A 338 16.48 21.60 16.35
C PRO A 338 17.58 21.73 17.42
N VAL A 339 18.40 20.71 17.59
CA VAL A 339 19.54 20.70 18.50
C VAL A 339 20.79 21.16 17.75
N ASP A 340 21.61 22.04 18.33
CA ASP A 340 22.78 22.70 17.68
C ASP A 340 23.89 21.76 17.17
N SER A 341 23.83 20.47 17.49
CA SER A 341 24.82 19.49 17.05
C SER A 341 24.19 18.11 16.86
N PRO A 342 23.36 17.94 15.81
CA PRO A 342 22.84 16.62 15.50
C PRO A 342 24.02 15.77 15.03
N LYS A 343 24.48 14.84 15.87
CA LYS A 343 25.36 13.73 15.44
C LYS A 343 24.68 12.83 14.40
N GLY A 344 23.39 13.05 14.14
CA GLY A 344 22.66 12.45 13.04
C GLY A 344 23.39 12.73 11.74
N VAL A 345 23.93 11.67 11.14
CA VAL A 345 24.56 11.68 9.82
C VAL A 345 23.61 12.37 8.84
N THR A 346 23.79 13.67 8.62
CA THR A 346 23.24 14.42 7.50
C THR A 346 23.99 13.91 6.26
N ARG A 347 23.69 12.67 5.86
CA ARG A 347 23.77 12.36 4.43
C ARG A 347 22.69 13.21 3.81
N ILE A 348 23.09 14.36 3.31
CA ILE A 348 22.34 15.13 2.33
C ILE A 348 21.96 14.10 1.26
N ARG A 349 20.73 13.60 1.29
CA ARG A 349 20.14 12.92 0.14
C ARG A 349 19.98 14.04 -0.87
N LYS A 350 21.01 14.26 -1.69
CA LYS A 350 20.84 15.02 -2.93
C LYS A 350 19.62 14.41 -3.60
N THR A 351 18.61 15.24 -3.78
CA THR A 351 17.37 14.90 -4.47
C THR A 351 17.75 14.29 -5.81
N ARG A 352 17.05 13.21 -6.11
CA ARG A 352 17.37 12.20 -7.12
C ARG A 352 16.97 12.69 -8.51
N ASP A 353 17.44 13.87 -8.91
CA ASP A 353 16.99 14.52 -10.14
C ASP A 353 17.93 14.29 -11.33
N THR A 354 19.06 13.61 -11.11
CA THR A 354 19.82 13.03 -12.22
C THR A 354 20.41 11.71 -11.73
N PRO A 355 20.12 10.57 -12.38
CA PRO A 355 20.82 9.34 -12.05
C PRO A 355 22.33 9.61 -12.20
N PRO A 356 23.16 9.20 -11.23
CA PRO A 356 24.61 9.36 -11.34
C PRO A 356 25.11 8.71 -12.63
N ASP A 357 26.11 9.33 -13.30
CA ASP A 357 26.77 8.83 -14.52
C ASP A 357 27.42 7.46 -14.27
N ALA A 358 26.60 6.43 -14.23
CA ALA A 358 26.97 5.06 -13.91
C ALA A 358 26.22 4.14 -14.88
N LEU A 359 26.93 3.69 -15.92
CA LEU A 359 26.36 2.94 -17.05
C LEU A 359 25.63 1.67 -16.61
N PHE A 360 26.05 1.07 -15.50
CA PHE A 360 25.49 -0.19 -14.99
C PHE A 360 24.60 -0.01 -13.76
N HIS A 361 24.09 1.20 -13.49
CA HIS A 361 23.11 1.41 -12.44
C HIS A 361 21.88 0.51 -12.64
N GLY A 362 21.60 -0.37 -11.67
CA GLY A 362 20.50 -1.35 -11.75
C GLY A 362 20.71 -2.50 -12.74
N ARG A 363 21.90 -2.62 -13.36
CA ARG A 363 22.24 -3.70 -14.30
C ARG A 363 23.24 -4.71 -13.73
N LEU A 364 23.95 -4.35 -12.66
CA LEU A 364 24.87 -5.26 -11.98
C LEU A 364 24.11 -6.26 -11.11
N LEU A 365 24.39 -7.53 -11.32
CA LEU A 365 23.94 -8.62 -10.47
C LEU A 365 25.08 -9.01 -9.53
N ALA A 366 24.80 -9.03 -8.22
CA ALA A 366 25.71 -9.56 -7.22
C ALA A 366 25.29 -10.99 -6.90
N THR A 367 26.22 -11.94 -6.92
CA THR A 367 25.90 -13.32 -6.51
C THR A 367 25.82 -13.37 -4.98
N PRO A 368 24.76 -13.93 -4.38
CA PRO A 368 24.71 -14.16 -2.95
C PRO A 368 25.86 -15.05 -2.47
N PRO A 369 26.48 -14.73 -1.33
CA PRO A 369 27.55 -15.58 -0.78
C PRO A 369 27.00 -16.92 -0.25
N SER A 370 25.69 -17.02 0.00
CA SER A 370 24.99 -18.22 0.47
C SER A 370 23.52 -18.19 0.05
N GLN A 371 22.84 -19.34 0.07
CA GLN A 371 21.44 -19.47 -0.39
C GLN A 371 20.42 -18.73 0.49
N ASP A 372 20.72 -18.51 1.77
CA ASP A 372 19.87 -17.79 2.74
C ASP A 372 19.97 -16.25 2.62
N ARG A 373 20.74 -15.77 1.64
CA ARG A 373 21.05 -14.36 1.49
C ARG A 373 20.53 -13.83 0.16
N THR A 374 19.99 -12.63 0.22
CA THR A 374 19.66 -11.82 -0.94
C THR A 374 20.76 -10.79 -1.14
N THR A 375 20.92 -10.35 -2.39
CA THR A 375 21.90 -9.34 -2.75
C THR A 375 21.26 -8.28 -3.61
N TYR A 376 21.76 -7.06 -3.49
CA TYR A 376 21.36 -5.96 -4.34
C TYR A 376 22.55 -5.04 -4.57
N THR A 377 22.50 -4.30 -5.67
CA THR A 377 23.54 -3.32 -6.03
C THR A 377 22.97 -1.92 -5.91
N SER A 378 23.77 -0.97 -5.44
CA SER A 378 23.47 0.46 -5.49
C SER A 378 24.65 1.24 -6.06
N VAL A 379 24.37 2.49 -6.45
CA VAL A 379 25.41 3.46 -6.76
C VAL A 379 25.43 4.47 -5.62
N ASP A 380 26.58 4.59 -4.97
CA ASP A 380 26.78 5.50 -3.85
C ASP A 380 27.93 6.48 -4.16
N GLU A 381 27.77 7.73 -3.74
CA GLU A 381 28.83 8.75 -3.78
C GLU A 381 29.64 8.71 -2.48
N ASP A 382 30.96 8.66 -2.59
CA ASP A 382 31.89 8.71 -1.46
C ASP A 382 33.09 9.59 -1.82
N ARG A 383 33.29 10.68 -1.06
CA ARG A 383 34.31 11.72 -1.32
C ARG A 383 34.29 12.22 -2.78
N ALA A 384 33.11 12.60 -3.27
CA ALA A 384 32.87 13.07 -4.65
C ALA A 384 33.20 12.05 -5.76
N LYS A 385 33.37 10.76 -5.42
CA LYS A 385 33.55 9.67 -6.39
C LYS A 385 32.37 8.71 -6.33
N LEU A 386 31.92 8.22 -7.48
CA LEU A 386 30.85 7.24 -7.58
C LEU A 386 31.40 5.81 -7.46
N TYR A 387 30.68 4.95 -6.72
CA TYR A 387 30.99 3.54 -6.58
C TYR A 387 29.75 2.67 -6.84
N TYR A 388 29.94 1.58 -7.58
CA TYR A 388 29.04 0.44 -7.52
C TYR A 388 29.28 -0.31 -6.21
N ARG A 389 28.24 -0.49 -5.41
CA ARG A 389 28.31 -1.23 -4.15
C ARG A 389 27.37 -2.41 -4.19
N GLY A 390 27.92 -3.58 -3.88
CA GLY A 390 27.16 -4.79 -3.67
C GLY A 390 26.86 -4.94 -2.18
N TYR A 391 25.60 -5.21 -1.87
CA TYR A 391 25.14 -5.49 -0.53
C TYR A 391 24.56 -6.89 -0.47
N SER A 392 24.69 -7.52 0.69
CA SER A 392 24.01 -8.77 0.99
C SER A 392 23.24 -8.66 2.29
N ALA A 393 21.97 -9.00 2.26
CA ALA A 393 21.13 -9.12 3.44
C ALA A 393 20.68 -10.57 3.58
N GLN A 394 20.73 -11.11 4.78
CA GLN A 394 19.97 -12.33 5.08
C GLN A 394 18.49 -12.01 4.88
N GLU A 395 17.71 -12.95 4.33
CA GLU A 395 16.28 -12.77 4.04
C GLU A 395 15.51 -12.22 5.26
N HIS A 396 16.01 -12.51 6.46
CA HIS A 396 15.44 -12.08 7.72
C HIS A 396 16.45 -11.51 8.72
N GLY A 397 17.59 -11.00 8.24
CA GLY A 397 18.65 -10.42 9.07
C GLY A 397 18.51 -8.92 9.28
N MET A 398 18.90 -8.43 10.45
CA MET A 398 18.96 -6.99 10.74
C MET A 398 20.12 -6.27 10.06
N LEU A 399 21.18 -7.01 9.71
CA LEU A 399 22.43 -6.46 9.19
C LEU A 399 22.52 -6.64 7.68
N ILE A 400 23.11 -5.64 7.04
CA ILE A 400 23.41 -5.63 5.62
C ILE A 400 24.94 -5.64 5.52
N ASP A 401 25.49 -6.71 4.95
CA ASP A 401 26.93 -6.80 4.73
C ASP A 401 27.28 -6.19 3.38
N LYS A 402 28.43 -5.51 3.34
CA LYS A 402 28.99 -4.97 2.11
C LYS A 402 29.80 -6.08 1.42
N LEU A 403 29.38 -6.50 0.23
CA LEU A 403 30.08 -7.51 -0.57
C LEU A 403 31.25 -6.91 -1.35
N PHE A 404 31.01 -5.82 -2.06
CA PHE A 404 32.04 -5.17 -2.87
C PHE A 404 31.83 -3.66 -2.97
N SER A 405 32.89 -2.96 -3.36
CA SER A 405 32.91 -1.53 -3.63
C SER A 405 33.83 -1.30 -4.84
N VAL A 406 33.25 -1.01 -6.00
CA VAL A 406 34.02 -0.82 -7.23
C VAL A 406 33.81 0.62 -7.70
N PRO A 407 34.88 1.40 -7.95
CA PRO A 407 34.71 2.76 -8.48
C PRO A 407 34.08 2.73 -9.88
N VAL A 408 33.09 3.59 -10.12
CA VAL A 408 32.27 3.56 -11.34
C VAL A 408 33.12 3.83 -12.59
N ALA A 409 33.82 4.96 -12.66
CA ALA A 409 34.57 5.37 -13.84
C ALA A 409 35.57 4.31 -14.37
N PRO A 410 36.48 3.74 -13.56
CA PRO A 410 37.40 2.72 -14.07
C PRO A 410 36.70 1.41 -14.44
N PHE A 411 35.63 1.02 -13.74
CA PHE A 411 34.87 -0.17 -14.09
C PHE A 411 34.15 0.00 -15.43
N ASP A 412 33.46 1.12 -15.60
CA ASP A 412 32.76 1.47 -16.84
C ASP A 412 33.74 1.51 -18.02
N ALA A 413 34.92 2.12 -17.84
CA ALA A 413 35.98 2.14 -18.85
C ALA A 413 36.42 0.72 -19.26
N ILE A 414 36.70 -0.16 -18.31
CA ILE A 414 37.11 -1.55 -18.58
C ILE A 414 36.03 -2.30 -19.36
N VAL A 415 34.76 -2.15 -18.97
CA VAL A 415 33.67 -2.86 -19.66
C VAL A 415 33.48 -2.31 -21.08
N ILE A 416 33.54 -0.99 -21.26
CA ILE A 416 33.48 -0.36 -22.59
C ILE A 416 34.61 -0.86 -23.49
N GLU A 417 35.85 -0.89 -22.98
CA GLU A 417 37.00 -1.37 -23.76
C GLU A 417 36.83 -2.83 -24.18
N ARG A 418 36.37 -3.70 -23.27
CA ARG A 418 36.09 -5.10 -23.59
C ARG A 418 34.97 -5.26 -24.62
N LEU A 419 33.91 -4.44 -24.53
CA LEU A 419 32.83 -4.45 -25.52
C LEU A 419 33.31 -3.99 -26.90
N LYS A 420 34.15 -2.95 -26.96
CA LYS A 420 34.76 -2.49 -28.22
C LYS A 420 35.62 -3.58 -28.85
N ALA A 421 36.46 -4.25 -28.05
CA ALA A 421 37.26 -5.38 -28.51
C ALA A 421 36.38 -6.53 -29.04
N LEU A 422 35.29 -6.85 -28.35
CA LEU A 422 34.35 -7.90 -28.78
C LEU A 422 33.65 -7.55 -30.09
N VAL A 423 33.22 -6.29 -30.28
CA VAL A 423 32.61 -5.80 -31.53
C VAL A 423 33.59 -5.86 -32.71
N ALA A 424 34.89 -5.67 -32.45
CA ALA A 424 35.92 -5.76 -33.48
C ALA A 424 36.07 -7.20 -34.00
N VAL A 425 35.91 -8.20 -33.14
CA VAL A 425 36.14 -9.62 -33.46
C VAL A 425 34.84 -10.35 -33.88
N ASP A 426 33.74 -10.13 -33.17
CA ASP A 426 32.47 -10.85 -33.38
C ASP A 426 31.46 -10.01 -34.18
N LYS A 427 31.19 -10.46 -35.42
CA LYS A 427 30.23 -9.83 -36.33
C LYS A 427 28.80 -9.82 -35.76
N ARG A 428 28.38 -10.88 -35.05
CA ARG A 428 27.02 -10.95 -34.50
C ARG A 428 26.81 -9.91 -33.40
N VAL A 429 27.81 -9.71 -32.54
CA VAL A 429 27.77 -8.69 -31.50
C VAL A 429 27.77 -7.29 -32.13
N ARG A 430 28.60 -7.07 -33.15
CA ARG A 430 28.63 -5.80 -33.91
C ARG A 430 27.27 -5.46 -34.50
N ASP A 431 26.63 -6.40 -35.18
CA ASP A 431 25.33 -6.18 -35.82
C ASP A 431 24.26 -5.85 -34.77
N ARG A 432 24.25 -6.57 -33.63
CA ARG A 432 23.34 -6.25 -32.51
C ARG A 432 23.57 -4.85 -31.94
N VAL A 433 24.81 -4.46 -31.69
CA VAL A 433 25.15 -3.12 -31.18
C VAL A 433 24.68 -2.05 -32.16
N LYS A 434 24.93 -2.24 -33.47
CA LYS A 434 24.50 -1.31 -34.51
C LYS A 434 22.97 -1.16 -34.52
N THR A 435 22.22 -2.27 -34.54
CA THR A 435 20.76 -2.23 -34.51
C THR A 435 20.22 -1.55 -33.25
N THR A 436 20.80 -1.82 -32.08
CA THR A 436 20.37 -1.14 -30.84
C THR A 436 20.70 0.36 -30.87
N LEU A 437 21.83 0.75 -31.44
CA LEU A 437 22.22 2.16 -31.59
C LEU A 437 21.24 2.90 -32.52
N GLU A 438 20.88 2.29 -33.66
CA GLU A 438 19.87 2.80 -34.59
C GLU A 438 18.52 2.98 -33.88
N GLN A 439 18.06 1.96 -33.12
CA GLN A 439 16.83 2.06 -32.33
C GLN A 439 16.87 3.20 -31.29
N VAL A 440 18.00 3.42 -30.63
CA VAL A 440 18.15 4.51 -29.66
C VAL A 440 18.11 5.86 -30.37
N TYR A 441 18.77 6.00 -31.53
CA TYR A 441 18.70 7.24 -32.32
C TYR A 441 17.30 7.52 -32.84
N ASP A 442 16.60 6.50 -33.33
CA ASP A 442 15.22 6.62 -33.80
C ASP A 442 14.29 7.02 -32.64
N GLN A 443 14.46 6.39 -31.47
CA GLN A 443 13.71 6.74 -30.26
C GLN A 443 14.02 8.16 -29.81
N GLN A 444 15.29 8.57 -29.75
CA GLN A 444 15.68 9.93 -29.39
C GLN A 444 15.11 10.95 -30.38
N SER A 445 15.18 10.68 -31.68
CA SER A 445 14.58 11.54 -32.72
C SER A 445 13.08 11.68 -32.51
N THR A 446 12.39 10.59 -32.18
CA THR A 446 10.95 10.60 -31.88
C THR A 446 10.64 11.35 -30.58
N ASP A 447 11.45 11.16 -29.55
CA ASP A 447 11.31 11.84 -28.26
C ASP A 447 11.57 13.34 -28.39
N PHE A 448 12.54 13.77 -29.20
CA PHE A 448 12.77 15.18 -29.52
C PHE A 448 11.56 15.83 -30.19
N VAL A 449 10.90 15.12 -31.11
CA VAL A 449 9.64 15.57 -31.71
C VAL A 449 8.54 15.63 -30.63
N SER A 450 8.45 14.61 -29.77
CA SER A 450 7.46 14.56 -28.69
C SER A 450 7.67 15.62 -27.61
N VAL A 451 8.89 16.07 -27.32
CA VAL A 451 9.13 17.14 -26.34
C VAL A 451 8.56 18.46 -26.84
N ASN A 452 8.67 18.75 -28.15
CA ASN A 452 8.02 19.94 -28.72
C ASN A 452 6.51 19.85 -28.62
N ASP A 453 5.91 18.69 -28.91
CA ASP A 453 4.47 18.45 -28.75
C ASP A 453 4.05 18.54 -27.27
N GLN A 454 4.88 18.06 -26.34
CA GLN A 454 4.66 18.17 -24.90
C GLN A 454 4.74 19.62 -24.43
N LEU A 455 5.70 20.41 -24.93
CA LEU A 455 5.81 21.85 -24.64
C LEU A 455 4.59 22.60 -25.18
N GLU A 456 4.08 22.25 -26.35
CA GLU A 456 2.86 22.82 -26.90
C GLU A 456 1.63 22.44 -26.07
N GLY A 457 1.54 21.18 -25.61
CA GLY A 457 0.52 20.71 -24.67
C GLY A 457 0.56 21.43 -23.33
N ILE A 458 1.75 21.62 -22.74
CA ILE A 458 1.95 22.38 -21.51
C ILE A 458 1.56 23.85 -21.71
N LYS A 459 1.94 24.45 -22.84
CA LYS A 459 1.56 25.82 -23.19
C LYS A 459 0.04 25.97 -23.30
N LYS A 460 -0.65 25.00 -23.91
CA LYS A 460 -2.11 24.95 -23.99
C LYS A 460 -2.76 24.80 -22.61
N GLN A 461 -2.26 23.89 -21.77
CA GLN A 461 -2.74 23.73 -20.40
C GLN A 461 -2.51 24.97 -19.54
N LEU A 462 -1.34 25.61 -19.65
CA LEU A 462 -1.06 26.87 -18.95
C LEU A 462 -2.01 27.98 -19.40
N GLY A 463 -2.30 28.07 -20.70
CA GLY A 463 -3.28 29.01 -21.25
C GLY A 463 -4.70 28.74 -20.75
N GLU A 464 -5.14 27.49 -20.71
CA GLU A 464 -6.45 27.10 -20.17
C GLU A 464 -6.54 27.34 -18.65
N ASN A 465 -5.48 27.06 -17.89
CA ASN A 465 -5.42 27.31 -16.46
C ASN A 465 -5.38 28.81 -16.15
N ALA A 466 -4.68 29.62 -16.94
CA ALA A 466 -4.70 31.07 -16.83
C ALA A 466 -6.12 31.63 -17.09
N LYS A 467 -6.79 31.16 -18.15
CA LYS A 467 -8.19 31.52 -18.43
C LYS A 467 -9.14 31.10 -17.30
N LYS A 468 -8.97 29.90 -16.75
CA LYS A 468 -9.77 29.43 -15.60
C LYS A 468 -9.53 30.32 -14.39
N ARG A 469 -8.28 30.62 -14.03
CA ARG A 469 -7.94 31.50 -12.90
C ARG A 469 -8.47 32.92 -13.08
N MET A 470 -8.40 33.49 -14.28
CA MET A 470 -9.03 34.78 -14.58
C MET A 470 -10.55 34.72 -14.43
N LYS A 471 -11.19 33.62 -14.85
CA LYS A 471 -12.64 33.45 -14.69
C LYS A 471 -13.03 33.29 -13.21
N THR A 472 -12.28 32.50 -12.45
CA THR A 472 -12.51 32.33 -11.00
C THR A 472 -12.27 33.62 -10.22
N SER A 473 -11.32 34.46 -10.65
CA SER A 473 -11.05 35.77 -10.06
C SER A 473 -12.19 36.77 -10.26
N VAL A 474 -12.96 36.66 -11.35
CA VAL A 474 -14.12 37.53 -11.62
C VAL A 474 -15.36 37.04 -10.87
N ASP A 475 -15.47 35.74 -10.62
CA ASP A 475 -16.58 35.12 -9.90
C ASP A 475 -16.33 35.01 -8.37
N ASP A 476 -15.15 35.44 -7.87
CA ASP A 476 -14.81 35.42 -6.43
C ASP A 476 -15.36 36.67 -5.74
N PRO A 477 -16.28 36.54 -4.75
CA PRO A 477 -16.88 37.68 -4.05
C PRO A 477 -15.83 38.55 -3.33
N LEU A 478 -14.66 38.02 -3.00
CA LEU A 478 -13.57 38.81 -2.42
C LEU A 478 -12.99 39.83 -3.42
N TYR A 479 -13.02 39.50 -4.72
CA TYR A 479 -12.50 40.36 -5.78
C TYR A 479 -13.44 41.54 -6.03
N ALA A 480 -14.76 41.32 -6.01
CA ALA A 480 -15.75 42.38 -6.08
C ALA A 480 -15.63 43.37 -4.90
N MET A 481 -15.36 42.86 -3.69
CA MET A 481 -15.11 43.71 -2.51
C MET A 481 -13.85 44.56 -2.66
N LEU A 482 -12.76 43.98 -3.17
CA LEU A 482 -11.51 44.71 -3.42
C LEU A 482 -11.67 45.77 -4.53
N GLU A 483 -12.51 45.50 -5.52
CA GLU A 483 -12.80 46.44 -6.61
C GLU A 483 -13.67 47.61 -6.13
N GLU A 484 -14.63 47.37 -5.22
CA GLU A 484 -15.35 48.43 -4.50
C GLU A 484 -14.41 49.26 -3.63
N GLU A 485 -13.51 48.62 -2.87
CA GLU A 485 -12.57 49.32 -1.99
C GLU A 485 -11.58 50.20 -2.80
N LEU A 486 -11.11 49.70 -3.95
CA LEU A 486 -10.29 50.47 -4.89
C LEU A 486 -11.04 51.69 -5.44
N ASN A 487 -12.30 51.51 -5.84
CA ASN A 487 -13.13 52.61 -6.35
C ASN A 487 -13.40 53.66 -5.28
N ASP A 488 -13.64 53.23 -4.03
CA ASP A 488 -13.85 54.14 -2.90
C ASP A 488 -12.57 54.95 -2.59
N LEU A 489 -11.41 54.30 -2.63
CA LEU A 489 -10.11 54.99 -2.50
C LEU A 489 -9.86 56.00 -3.62
N GLN A 490 -10.19 55.66 -4.87
CA GLN A 490 -10.06 56.58 -6.00
C GLN A 490 -11.02 57.77 -5.89
N GLN A 491 -12.24 57.58 -5.40
CA GLN A 491 -13.18 58.68 -5.16
C GLN A 491 -12.70 59.60 -4.03
N ARG A 492 -12.20 59.05 -2.92
CA ARG A 492 -11.59 59.82 -1.83
C ARG A 492 -10.39 60.63 -2.32
N GLN A 493 -9.56 60.04 -3.19
CA GLN A 493 -8.42 60.74 -3.78
C GLN A 493 -8.88 61.90 -4.69
N LYS A 494 -9.93 61.71 -5.49
CA LYS A 494 -10.52 62.77 -6.32
C LYS A 494 -11.12 63.90 -5.49
N LEU A 495 -11.86 63.58 -4.43
CA LEU A 495 -12.43 64.58 -3.50
C LEU A 495 -11.33 65.39 -2.83
N ASN A 496 -10.26 64.74 -2.35
CA ASN A 496 -9.12 65.42 -1.75
C ASN A 496 -8.35 66.28 -2.76
N SER A 497 -8.32 65.92 -4.04
CA SER A 497 -7.71 66.76 -5.09
C SER A 497 -8.55 67.95 -5.53
N THR A 498 -9.82 68.05 -5.12
CA THR A 498 -10.72 69.17 -5.47
C THR A 498 -10.80 70.23 -4.37
N VAL A 499 -10.19 69.98 -3.21
CA VAL A 499 -10.18 70.88 -2.04
C VAL A 499 -8.90 71.74 -1.96
N TYR A 500 -8.08 71.73 -3.01
CA TYR A 500 -6.90 72.59 -3.14
C TYR A 500 -7.06 73.62 -4.27
#